data_AF-A0A9E2IBY0-F1
#
_entry.id   AF-A0A9E2IBY0-F1
#
_cell.length_a   1.000
_cell.length_b   1.000
_cell.length_c   1.000
_cell.angle_alpha   90.00
_cell.angle_beta   90.00
_cell.angle_gamma   90.00
#
_symmetry.space_group_name_H-M   'P 1'
#
loop_
_entity.id
_entity.type
_entity.pdbx_description
1 polymer ?
#
loop_
_entity_poly.entity_id
_entity_poly.type
_entity_poly.pdbx_seq_one_letter_code
_entity_poly.pdbx_strand_id
1 'polypeptide(L)'
;MKPIVIPQSYNYIGAFLTLGCNYRCSYCINYFENGKFNFKNSDGQDWVRGLNRIVSRDDLPVTLQGGEPSIHKDFIYIINNLKPELKIDILTNLQFDVEEFISKVDPQRLKRKAPYASIRVSFHPEVMDLGQTIEKVLKMQEAGFYIGIWGLLHPQYKDVILSAQGECVKLGIDFRTKEFLGSHSDKLYGTYKYKDACLMKEKRSVLCKTTEVLIAPDLKIYCCHSDLYAQRNSIGSLLDPNFQIKDEFRPCQYYGFCNPCDIKVKTNRFQNYGHSSVEIRL
;
A
#
# COMPACT_ATOMS: atom_id res chain seq x y z
N MET A 1 -22.50 8.74 -11.45
CA MET A 1 -22.22 7.43 -10.80
C MET A 1 -22.49 7.57 -9.31
N LYS A 2 -22.98 6.54 -8.61
CA LYS A 2 -23.26 6.65 -7.17
C LYS A 2 -21.96 6.83 -6.36
N PRO A 3 -21.95 7.70 -5.33
CA PRO A 3 -20.84 7.76 -4.38
C PRO A 3 -20.60 6.41 -3.71
N ILE A 4 -19.35 6.09 -3.39
CA ILE A 4 -18.96 4.87 -2.67
C ILE A 4 -18.59 5.29 -1.25
N VAL A 5 -19.51 5.07 -0.31
CA VAL A 5 -19.29 5.41 1.10
C VAL A 5 -18.47 4.30 1.75
N ILE A 6 -17.32 4.67 2.34
CA ILE A 6 -16.45 3.70 3.00
C ILE A 6 -17.00 3.37 4.40
N PRO A 7 -17.22 2.08 4.74
CA PRO A 7 -17.75 1.73 6.05
C PRO A 7 -16.85 2.19 7.21
N GLN A 8 -17.45 2.41 8.39
CA GLN A 8 -16.73 2.90 9.57
C GLN A 8 -15.67 1.90 10.08
N SER A 9 -15.90 0.61 9.89
CA SER A 9 -14.97 -0.47 10.28
C SER A 9 -13.66 -0.49 9.47
N TYR A 10 -13.60 0.16 8.31
CA TYR A 10 -12.46 0.06 7.39
C TYR A 10 -11.23 0.83 7.91
N ASN A 11 -10.04 0.33 7.61
CA ASN A 11 -8.77 0.84 8.14
C ASN A 11 -7.81 1.29 7.06
N TYR A 12 -7.95 0.82 5.81
CA TYR A 12 -7.07 1.26 4.74
C TYR A 12 -7.71 1.15 3.34
N ILE A 13 -7.25 2.03 2.45
CA ILE A 13 -7.65 2.11 1.04
C ILE A 13 -6.36 2.13 0.21
N GLY A 14 -6.10 1.03 -0.50
CA GLY A 14 -4.94 0.88 -1.36
C GLY A 14 -5.33 0.95 -2.84
N ALA A 15 -4.84 1.96 -3.55
CA ALA A 15 -4.97 2.07 -5.00
C ALA A 15 -3.66 1.64 -5.67
N PHE A 16 -3.65 0.43 -6.21
CA PHE A 16 -2.51 -0.14 -6.94
C PHE A 16 -2.54 0.38 -8.38
N LEU A 17 -1.97 1.57 -8.60
CA LEU A 17 -1.97 2.23 -9.92
C LEU A 17 -1.37 1.34 -11.00
N THR A 18 -0.35 0.58 -10.60
CA THR A 18 0.21 -0.52 -11.38
C THR A 18 0.91 -1.51 -10.45
N LEU A 19 1.01 -2.78 -10.86
CA LEU A 19 1.88 -3.76 -10.18
C LEU A 19 3.26 -3.89 -10.84
N GLY A 20 3.52 -3.13 -11.90
CA GLY A 20 4.87 -2.96 -12.43
C GLY A 20 5.77 -2.23 -11.43
N CYS A 21 7.06 -2.53 -11.48
CA CYS A 21 8.09 -1.85 -10.69
C CYS A 21 9.39 -1.81 -11.50
N ASN A 22 10.17 -0.75 -11.33
CA ASN A 22 11.52 -0.62 -11.86
C ASN A 22 12.57 -1.41 -11.06
N TYR A 23 12.16 -2.11 -9.99
CA TYR A 23 12.99 -3.00 -9.18
C TYR A 23 12.44 -4.43 -9.11
N ARG A 24 13.30 -5.36 -8.66
CA ARG A 24 13.00 -6.79 -8.46
C ARG A 24 13.54 -7.29 -7.13
N CYS A 25 13.20 -6.60 -6.04
CA CYS A 25 13.72 -6.90 -4.70
C CYS A 25 13.41 -8.35 -4.29
N SER A 26 14.40 -9.04 -3.72
CA SER A 26 14.31 -10.48 -3.41
C SER A 26 13.22 -10.82 -2.38
N TYR A 27 12.88 -9.85 -1.53
CA TYR A 27 11.92 -9.96 -0.43
C TYR A 27 10.58 -9.25 -0.69
N CYS A 28 10.29 -8.88 -1.95
CA CYS A 28 9.10 -8.10 -2.27
C CYS A 28 7.80 -8.90 -2.02
N ILE A 29 6.97 -8.42 -1.09
CA ILE A 29 5.74 -9.09 -0.67
C ILE A 29 4.66 -9.21 -1.75
N ASN A 30 4.74 -8.41 -2.81
CA ASN A 30 3.82 -8.54 -3.94
C ASN A 30 4.00 -9.90 -4.65
N TYR A 31 5.21 -10.46 -4.59
CA TYR A 31 5.56 -11.77 -5.13
C TYR A 31 5.46 -12.89 -4.10
N PHE A 32 4.71 -12.69 -3.01
CA PHE A 32 4.46 -13.75 -2.03
C PHE A 32 3.68 -14.92 -2.67
N GLU A 33 2.68 -14.60 -3.49
CA GLU A 33 2.04 -15.55 -4.39
C GLU A 33 2.91 -15.78 -5.64
N ASN A 34 2.41 -16.51 -6.65
CA ASN A 34 3.16 -16.85 -7.87
C ASN A 34 3.70 -15.66 -8.69
N GLY A 35 3.43 -14.40 -8.29
CA GLY A 35 4.15 -13.22 -8.81
C GLY A 35 3.87 -12.86 -10.27
N LYS A 36 2.85 -13.47 -10.89
CA LYS A 36 2.46 -13.23 -12.28
C LYS A 36 1.29 -12.25 -12.30
N PHE A 37 1.58 -10.98 -12.54
CA PHE A 37 0.57 -9.93 -12.68
C PHE A 37 0.19 -9.72 -14.14
N ASN A 38 -1.05 -10.00 -14.49
CA ASN A 38 -1.61 -9.85 -15.83
C ASN A 38 -2.75 -8.83 -15.81
N PHE A 39 -2.51 -7.67 -15.19
CA PHE A 39 -3.47 -6.58 -15.19
C PHE A 39 -3.28 -5.67 -16.41
N LYS A 40 -4.40 -5.28 -17.01
CA LYS A 40 -4.42 -4.15 -17.93
C LYS A 40 -4.50 -2.86 -17.10
N ASN A 41 -3.46 -2.03 -17.15
CA ASN A 41 -3.48 -0.74 -16.49
C ASN A 41 -4.57 0.15 -17.12
N SER A 42 -5.45 0.69 -16.28
CA SER A 42 -6.43 1.72 -16.67
C SER A 42 -5.73 3.05 -16.86
N ASP A 43 -6.30 3.96 -17.65
CA ASP A 43 -5.74 5.30 -17.80
C ASP A 43 -6.04 6.19 -16.59
N GLY A 44 -5.36 7.35 -16.54
CA GLY A 44 -5.55 8.33 -15.48
C GLY A 44 -6.98 8.88 -15.38
N GLN A 45 -7.71 8.99 -16.49
CA GLN A 45 -9.08 9.52 -16.48
C GLN A 45 -10.02 8.54 -15.77
N ASP A 46 -9.87 7.25 -16.02
CA ASP A 46 -10.64 6.21 -15.36
C ASP A 46 -10.31 6.09 -13.87
N TRP A 47 -9.02 6.23 -13.51
CA TRP A 47 -8.60 6.33 -12.11
C TRP A 47 -9.25 7.51 -11.39
N VAL A 48 -9.18 8.71 -11.97
CA VAL A 48 -9.77 9.92 -11.41
C VAL A 48 -11.29 9.77 -11.29
N ARG A 49 -11.94 9.30 -12.36
CA ARG A 49 -13.40 9.04 -12.40
C ARG A 49 -13.83 8.07 -11.30
N GLY A 50 -13.09 6.98 -11.12
CA GLY A 50 -13.38 5.95 -10.12
C GLY A 50 -13.13 6.43 -8.68
N LEU A 51 -11.94 6.96 -8.41
CA LEU A 51 -11.52 7.38 -7.07
C LEU A 51 -12.34 8.58 -6.57
N ASN A 52 -12.76 9.50 -7.44
CA ASN A 52 -13.58 10.65 -7.03
C ASN A 52 -14.98 10.25 -6.53
N ARG A 53 -15.43 9.02 -6.79
CA ARG A 53 -16.66 8.47 -6.18
C ARG A 53 -16.50 8.15 -4.70
N ILE A 54 -15.28 7.91 -4.23
CA ILE A 54 -15.03 7.52 -2.83
C ILE A 54 -15.40 8.68 -1.91
N VAL A 55 -16.23 8.39 -0.92
CA VAL A 55 -16.52 9.27 0.22
C VAL A 55 -15.81 8.66 1.42
N SER A 56 -14.63 9.21 1.70
CA SER A 56 -13.79 8.84 2.84
C SER A 56 -13.78 9.96 3.89
N ARG A 57 -12.87 9.83 4.85
CA ARG A 57 -12.71 10.65 6.04
C ARG A 57 -11.26 11.08 6.18
N ASP A 58 -11.00 12.14 6.93
CA ASP A 58 -9.67 12.75 7.04
C ASP A 58 -8.57 11.80 7.56
N ASP A 59 -8.96 10.82 8.37
CA ASP A 59 -8.06 9.81 8.94
C ASP A 59 -7.95 8.53 8.10
N LEU A 60 -8.61 8.46 6.93
CA LEU A 60 -8.55 7.33 6.01
C LEU A 60 -8.29 7.81 4.57
N PRO A 61 -7.03 8.17 4.24
CA PRO A 61 -6.67 8.58 2.89
C PRO A 61 -6.69 7.39 1.92
N VAL A 62 -6.77 7.69 0.62
CA VAL A 62 -6.43 6.74 -0.44
C VAL A 62 -4.92 6.71 -0.59
N THR A 63 -4.28 5.56 -0.39
CA THR A 63 -2.85 5.41 -0.67
C THR A 63 -2.65 5.00 -2.13
N LEU A 64 -2.02 5.88 -2.91
CA LEU A 64 -1.52 5.57 -4.25
C LEU A 64 -0.25 4.72 -4.10
N GLN A 65 -0.29 3.48 -4.59
CA GLN A 65 0.75 2.48 -4.40
C GLN A 65 0.77 1.48 -5.57
N GLY A 66 1.44 0.34 -5.38
CA GLY A 66 1.59 -0.64 -6.44
C GLY A 66 2.82 -1.52 -6.27
N GLY A 67 3.45 -1.82 -7.40
CA GLY A 67 4.89 -2.10 -7.43
C GLY A 67 5.65 -0.79 -7.25
N GLU A 68 5.53 0.12 -8.22
CA GLU A 68 5.95 1.52 -8.10
C GLU A 68 4.89 2.42 -8.76
N PRO A 69 4.13 3.26 -8.03
CA PRO A 69 3.05 4.04 -8.63
C PRO A 69 3.54 5.09 -9.65
N SER A 70 4.76 5.61 -9.51
CA SER A 70 5.27 6.68 -10.39
C SER A 70 5.56 6.25 -11.82
N ILE A 71 5.69 4.94 -12.09
CA ILE A 71 5.84 4.44 -13.47
C ILE A 71 4.52 4.50 -14.25
N HIS A 72 3.39 4.69 -13.56
CA HIS A 72 2.12 4.91 -14.24
C HIS A 72 2.21 6.22 -15.02
N LYS A 73 2.01 6.17 -16.34
CA LYS A 73 2.18 7.33 -17.24
C LYS A 73 1.40 8.58 -16.81
N ASP A 74 0.24 8.39 -16.17
CA ASP A 74 -0.64 9.47 -15.71
C ASP A 74 -0.49 9.76 -14.21
N PHE A 75 0.61 9.37 -13.54
CA PHE A 75 0.77 9.47 -12.09
C PHE A 75 0.52 10.90 -11.55
N ILE A 76 1.19 11.90 -12.12
CA ILE A 76 1.00 13.31 -11.74
C ILE A 76 -0.42 13.79 -12.10
N TYR A 77 -0.95 13.37 -13.25
CA TYR A 77 -2.31 13.72 -13.67
C TYR A 77 -3.35 13.22 -12.64
N ILE A 78 -3.22 11.98 -12.18
CA ILE A 78 -4.12 11.41 -11.17
C ILE A 78 -4.07 12.26 -9.88
N ILE A 79 -2.88 12.53 -9.35
CA ILE A 79 -2.71 13.33 -8.12
C ILE A 79 -3.44 14.68 -8.23
N ASN A 80 -3.24 15.38 -9.36
CA ASN A 80 -3.75 16.73 -9.57
C ASN A 80 -5.26 16.81 -9.88
N ASN A 81 -5.88 15.71 -10.35
CA ASN A 81 -7.28 15.71 -10.77
C ASN A 81 -8.23 14.98 -9.81
N LEU A 82 -7.69 14.39 -8.73
CA LEU A 82 -8.51 13.91 -7.63
C LEU A 82 -9.09 15.08 -6.83
N LYS A 83 -10.37 14.96 -6.45
CA LYS A 83 -11.10 15.99 -5.72
C LYS A 83 -10.38 16.43 -4.43
N PRO A 84 -10.31 17.72 -4.09
CA PRO A 84 -9.49 18.22 -2.98
C PRO A 84 -9.82 17.64 -1.60
N GLU A 85 -11.08 17.29 -1.37
CA GLU A 85 -11.55 16.67 -0.13
C GLU A 85 -11.07 15.23 0.04
N LEU A 86 -10.71 14.54 -1.05
CA LEU A 86 -10.16 13.19 -0.97
C LEU A 86 -8.68 13.25 -0.58
N LYS A 87 -8.41 12.95 0.69
CA LYS A 87 -7.05 12.82 1.21
C LYS A 87 -6.34 11.66 0.53
N ILE A 88 -5.09 11.88 0.14
CA ILE A 88 -4.25 10.87 -0.49
C ILE A 88 -2.89 10.79 0.17
N ASP A 89 -2.32 9.59 0.15
CA ASP A 89 -0.94 9.29 0.49
C ASP A 89 -0.25 8.63 -0.71
N ILE A 90 1.07 8.61 -0.73
CA ILE A 90 1.89 7.93 -1.73
C ILE A 90 2.79 6.91 -1.03
N LEU A 91 2.87 5.69 -1.58
CA LEU A 91 3.88 4.69 -1.22
C LEU A 91 4.73 4.40 -2.46
N THR A 92 6.01 4.79 -2.42
CA THR A 92 6.91 4.83 -3.59
C THR A 92 8.32 4.41 -3.20
N ASN A 93 9.15 4.06 -4.17
CA ASN A 93 10.60 3.88 -4.07
C ASN A 93 11.39 5.15 -4.48
N LEU A 94 10.69 6.26 -4.79
CA LEU A 94 11.26 7.58 -5.13
C LEU A 94 12.14 7.58 -6.40
N GLN A 95 11.94 6.62 -7.30
CA GLN A 95 12.68 6.52 -8.56
C GLN A 95 11.98 7.24 -9.72
N PHE A 96 11.58 8.49 -9.47
CA PHE A 96 11.08 9.42 -10.49
C PHE A 96 11.87 10.73 -10.42
N ASP A 97 11.65 11.60 -11.41
CA ASP A 97 12.22 12.94 -11.42
C ASP A 97 11.55 13.82 -10.35
N VAL A 98 12.27 14.07 -9.27
CA VAL A 98 11.77 14.86 -8.15
C VAL A 98 11.59 16.33 -8.49
N GLU A 99 12.37 16.87 -9.44
CA GLU A 99 12.23 18.27 -9.88
C GLU A 99 10.96 18.45 -10.69
N GLU A 100 10.72 17.53 -11.63
CA GLU A 100 9.47 17.52 -12.38
C GLU A 100 8.28 17.40 -11.42
N PHE A 101 8.35 16.49 -10.45
CA PHE A 101 7.29 16.32 -9.46
C PHE A 101 7.04 17.57 -8.63
N ILE A 102 8.09 18.20 -8.09
CA ILE A 102 8.01 19.44 -7.31
C ILE A 102 7.39 20.56 -8.15
N SER A 103 7.76 20.67 -9.44
CA SER A 103 7.24 21.72 -10.33
C SER A 103 5.76 21.54 -10.70
N LYS A 104 5.22 20.31 -10.62
CA LYS A 104 3.89 19.97 -11.13
C LYS A 104 2.86 19.63 -10.05
N VAL A 105 3.29 19.36 -8.81
CA VAL A 105 2.40 18.94 -7.73
C VAL A 105 2.47 19.97 -6.60
N ASP A 106 1.30 20.51 -6.22
CA ASP A 106 1.19 21.34 -5.02
C ASP A 106 1.43 20.48 -3.77
N PRO A 107 2.42 20.80 -2.90
CA PRO A 107 2.64 20.08 -1.65
C PRO A 107 1.39 19.98 -0.76
N GLN A 108 0.50 20.96 -0.78
CA GLN A 108 -0.76 20.93 -0.02
C GLN A 108 -1.67 19.79 -0.46
N ARG A 109 -1.57 19.33 -1.71
CA ARG A 109 -2.34 18.18 -2.22
C ARG A 109 -2.07 16.91 -1.42
N LEU A 110 -0.83 16.77 -0.95
CA LEU A 110 -0.34 15.63 -0.20
C LEU A 110 -0.19 15.95 1.29
N LYS A 111 -0.53 17.16 1.74
CA LYS A 111 -0.42 17.51 3.16
C LYS A 111 -1.70 17.16 3.90
N ARG A 112 -1.58 16.43 5.01
CA ARG A 112 -2.69 16.17 5.93
C ARG A 112 -2.19 16.02 7.36
N LYS A 113 -3.09 16.22 8.33
CA LYS A 113 -2.80 15.98 9.74
C LYS A 113 -2.73 14.48 9.98
N ALA A 114 -1.52 13.94 10.08
CA ALA A 114 -1.25 12.54 10.26
C ALA A 114 -0.07 12.33 11.22
N PRO A 115 0.00 11.20 11.93
CA PRO A 115 1.14 10.88 12.78
C PRO A 115 2.36 10.39 11.97
N TYR A 116 2.33 10.46 10.64
CA TYR A 116 3.39 10.03 9.72
C TYR A 116 3.32 10.80 8.40
N ALA A 117 4.45 10.82 7.66
CA ALA A 117 4.55 11.45 6.35
C ALA A 117 3.57 10.85 5.33
N SER A 118 2.93 11.71 4.54
CA SER A 118 1.97 11.30 3.52
C SER A 118 2.64 10.69 2.29
N ILE A 119 3.89 11.09 2.01
CA ILE A 119 4.75 10.41 1.03
C ILE A 119 5.69 9.48 1.81
N ARG A 120 5.59 8.19 1.51
CA ARG A 120 6.32 7.13 2.20
C ARG A 120 7.25 6.45 1.22
N VAL A 121 8.53 6.73 1.38
CA VAL A 121 9.60 6.17 0.56
C VAL A 121 10.02 4.82 1.14
N SER A 122 9.87 3.74 0.38
CA SER A 122 10.37 2.43 0.78
C SER A 122 11.85 2.35 0.40
N PHE A 123 12.73 2.33 1.39
CA PHE A 123 14.18 2.22 1.16
C PHE A 123 14.58 0.75 1.02
N HIS A 124 15.19 0.42 -0.11
CA HIS A 124 15.57 -0.93 -0.50
C HIS A 124 17.10 -1.03 -0.67
N PRO A 125 17.85 -1.48 0.35
CA PRO A 125 19.32 -1.46 0.31
C PRO A 125 19.94 -2.39 -0.74
N GLU A 126 19.16 -3.28 -1.35
CA GLU A 126 19.60 -4.11 -2.50
C GLU A 126 19.87 -3.30 -3.76
N VAL A 127 19.14 -2.19 -3.94
CA VAL A 127 19.02 -1.49 -5.23
C VAL A 127 19.04 0.03 -5.12
N MET A 128 18.97 0.57 -3.91
CA MET A 128 18.95 2.01 -3.63
C MET A 128 20.22 2.43 -2.90
N ASP A 129 20.76 3.57 -3.32
CA ASP A 129 21.79 4.29 -2.57
C ASP A 129 21.15 5.18 -1.50
N LEU A 130 21.67 5.13 -0.27
CA LEU A 130 21.12 5.89 0.84
C LEU A 130 21.35 7.39 0.66
N GLY A 131 22.53 7.81 0.19
CA GLY A 131 22.88 9.21 0.01
C GLY A 131 21.96 9.89 -1.01
N GLN A 132 21.76 9.27 -2.17
CA GLN A 132 20.83 9.74 -3.20
C GLN A 132 19.38 9.77 -2.69
N THR A 133 19.00 8.80 -1.86
CA THR A 133 17.66 8.77 -1.25
C THR A 133 17.48 9.95 -0.29
N ILE A 134 18.46 10.21 0.57
CA ILE A 134 18.47 11.34 1.51
C ILE A 134 18.40 12.67 0.74
N GLU A 135 19.22 12.85 -0.29
CA GLU A 135 19.26 14.08 -1.09
C GLU A 135 17.87 14.40 -1.69
N LYS A 136 17.24 13.41 -2.33
CA LYS A 136 15.89 13.55 -2.89
C LYS A 136 14.84 13.86 -1.83
N VAL A 137 14.91 13.20 -0.67
CA VAL A 137 13.96 13.42 0.43
C VAL A 137 14.10 14.83 0.99
N LEU A 138 15.32 15.28 1.29
CA LEU A 138 15.57 16.64 1.80
C LEU A 138 15.07 17.70 0.82
N LYS A 139 15.37 17.52 -0.46
CA LYS A 139 14.89 18.42 -1.53
C LYS A 139 13.36 18.52 -1.58
N MET A 140 12.65 17.40 -1.42
CA MET A 140 11.19 17.41 -1.34
C MET A 140 10.69 18.05 -0.04
N GLN A 141 11.38 17.88 1.09
CA GLN A 141 11.05 18.56 2.34
C GLN A 141 11.22 20.08 2.23
N GLU A 142 12.31 20.55 1.60
CA GLU A 142 12.56 21.97 1.32
C GLU A 142 11.46 22.57 0.43
N ALA A 143 10.97 21.80 -0.55
CA ALA A 143 9.81 22.17 -1.38
C ALA A 143 8.45 22.12 -0.64
N GLY A 144 8.43 21.75 0.65
CA GLY A 144 7.24 21.79 1.50
C GLY A 144 6.42 20.49 1.55
N PHE A 145 6.90 19.41 0.92
CA PHE A 145 6.24 18.10 1.01
C PHE A 145 6.48 17.43 2.36
N TYR A 146 5.46 16.74 2.88
CA TYR A 146 5.62 15.89 4.05
C TYR A 146 5.99 14.46 3.64
N ILE A 147 7.29 14.21 3.56
CA ILE A 147 7.89 12.96 3.08
C ILE A 147 8.75 12.32 4.18
N GLY A 148 8.79 10.98 4.19
CA GLY A 148 9.61 10.18 5.10
C GLY A 148 10.01 8.84 4.49
N ILE A 149 10.88 8.11 5.19
CA ILE A 149 11.48 6.86 4.75
C ILE A 149 11.01 5.69 5.62
N TRP A 150 10.78 4.55 4.98
CA TRP A 150 10.44 3.28 5.61
C TRP A 150 11.41 2.19 5.19
N GLY A 151 12.06 1.57 6.18
CA GLY A 151 12.94 0.41 5.99
C GLY A 151 12.29 -0.89 6.46
N LEU A 152 12.51 -1.98 5.73
CA LEU A 152 12.05 -3.31 6.13
C LEU A 152 13.15 -4.04 6.90
N LEU A 153 12.86 -4.53 8.11
CA LEU A 153 13.82 -5.28 8.93
C LEU A 153 13.96 -6.73 8.44
N HIS A 154 14.34 -6.90 7.18
CA HIS A 154 14.73 -8.18 6.61
C HIS A 154 16.02 -8.68 7.28
N PRO A 155 16.15 -9.95 7.67
CA PRO A 155 17.30 -10.45 8.41
C PRO A 155 18.66 -10.10 7.80
N GLN A 156 18.78 -10.21 6.47
CA GLN A 156 20.01 -9.89 5.73
C GLN A 156 20.38 -8.40 5.74
N TYR A 157 19.39 -7.50 5.88
CA TYR A 157 19.58 -6.06 5.73
C TYR A 157 19.29 -5.26 7.00
N LYS A 158 18.97 -5.95 8.11
CA LYS A 158 18.52 -5.33 9.36
C LYS A 158 19.50 -4.26 9.84
N ASP A 159 20.78 -4.57 9.88
CA ASP A 159 21.80 -3.64 10.40
C ASP A 159 22.00 -2.44 9.49
N VAL A 160 21.95 -2.65 8.17
CA VAL A 160 21.99 -1.57 7.17
C VAL A 160 20.80 -0.63 7.34
N ILE A 161 19.59 -1.17 7.53
CA ILE A 161 18.38 -0.37 7.75
C ILE A 161 18.44 0.43 9.05
N LEU A 162 18.97 -0.17 10.13
CA LEU A 162 19.10 0.53 11.41
C LEU A 162 20.17 1.63 11.36
N SER A 163 21.28 1.41 10.65
CA SER A 163 22.27 2.47 10.38
C SER A 163 21.65 3.61 9.58
N ALA A 164 20.96 3.28 8.48
CA ALA A 164 20.29 4.26 7.64
C ALA A 164 19.25 5.08 8.40
N GLN A 165 18.48 4.44 9.30
CA GLN A 165 17.55 5.12 10.19
C GLN A 165 18.28 6.13 11.08
N GLY A 166 19.38 5.73 11.70
CA GLY A 166 20.19 6.59 12.56
C GLY A 166 20.75 7.83 11.82
N GLU A 167 21.20 7.66 10.58
CA GLU A 167 21.67 8.76 9.73
C GLU A 167 20.53 9.70 9.34
N CYS A 168 19.40 9.16 8.89
CA CYS A 168 18.24 9.96 8.48
C CYS A 168 17.64 10.77 9.65
N VAL A 169 17.53 10.18 10.84
CA VAL A 169 16.99 10.87 12.02
C VAL A 169 17.87 12.06 12.43
N LYS A 170 19.20 11.96 12.31
CA LYS A 170 20.12 13.09 12.58
C LYS A 170 19.90 14.26 11.62
N LEU A 171 19.39 13.99 10.43
CA LEU A 171 19.07 14.99 9.40
C LEU A 171 17.61 15.48 9.47
N GLY A 172 16.84 15.06 10.48
CA GLY A 172 15.43 15.46 10.64
C GLY A 172 14.46 14.73 9.70
N ILE A 173 14.88 13.63 9.07
CA ILE A 173 14.02 12.81 8.23
C ILE A 173 13.24 11.81 9.10
N ASP A 174 11.90 11.77 8.94
CA ASP A 174 11.06 10.72 9.54
C ASP A 174 11.42 9.37 8.92
N PHE A 175 12.20 8.56 9.63
CA PHE A 175 12.56 7.21 9.22
C PHE A 175 11.95 6.19 10.17
N ARG A 176 11.10 5.31 9.63
CA ARG A 176 10.45 4.23 10.40
C ARG A 176 10.83 2.87 9.88
N THR A 177 10.70 1.88 10.74
CA THR A 177 10.95 0.49 10.39
C THR A 177 9.65 -0.30 10.31
N LYS A 178 9.64 -1.35 9.48
CA LYS A 178 8.58 -2.35 9.40
C LYS A 178 9.16 -3.73 9.63
N GLU A 179 8.38 -4.60 10.26
CA GLU A 179 8.72 -6.01 10.38
C GLU A 179 8.75 -6.67 8.98
N PHE A 180 9.74 -7.54 8.75
CA PHE A 180 9.74 -8.41 7.58
C PHE A 180 8.67 -9.51 7.72
N LEU A 181 7.91 -9.71 6.65
CA LEU A 181 6.83 -10.70 6.59
C LEU A 181 7.15 -11.69 5.48
N GLY A 182 7.25 -12.96 5.83
CA GLY A 182 7.57 -14.02 4.88
C GLY A 182 8.66 -14.94 5.39
N SER A 183 9.09 -15.86 4.54
CA SER A 183 10.10 -16.85 4.88
C SER A 183 11.48 -16.39 4.45
N HIS A 184 12.48 -16.60 5.29
CA HIS A 184 13.90 -16.44 4.96
C HIS A 184 14.69 -17.54 5.66
N SER A 185 15.51 -18.29 4.91
CA SER A 185 16.26 -19.45 5.42
C SER A 185 15.37 -20.43 6.20
N ASP A 186 14.27 -20.86 5.57
CA ASP A 186 13.25 -21.79 6.11
C ASP A 186 12.54 -21.35 7.40
N LYS A 187 12.76 -20.10 7.83
CA LYS A 187 12.10 -19.50 8.99
C LYS A 187 11.08 -18.47 8.56
N LEU A 188 9.85 -18.62 9.03
CA LEU A 188 8.79 -17.61 8.87
C LEU A 188 9.02 -16.44 9.85
N TYR A 189 9.15 -15.24 9.32
CA TYR A 189 9.21 -13.96 10.05
C TYR A 189 7.86 -13.26 9.97
N GLY A 190 7.54 -12.45 10.97
CA GLY A 190 6.29 -11.72 11.07
C GLY A 190 5.48 -12.08 12.32
N THR A 191 4.72 -11.11 12.81
CA THR A 191 3.73 -11.30 13.87
C THR A 191 2.34 -11.44 13.25
N TYR A 192 1.72 -12.61 13.39
CA TYR A 192 0.48 -12.97 12.71
C TYR A 192 -0.67 -13.25 13.68
N LYS A 193 -1.86 -12.75 13.37
CA LYS A 193 -3.09 -13.09 14.11
C LYS A 193 -3.56 -14.51 13.78
N TYR A 194 -3.42 -14.91 12.52
CA TYR A 194 -3.83 -16.22 11.99
C TYR A 194 -2.64 -16.90 11.28
N LYS A 195 -1.62 -17.30 12.05
CA LYS A 195 -0.32 -17.76 11.50
C LYS A 195 -0.44 -18.93 10.52
N ASP A 196 -1.35 -19.86 10.78
CA ASP A 196 -1.64 -21.01 9.92
C ASP A 196 -2.29 -20.63 8.58
N ALA A 197 -2.91 -19.45 8.49
CA ALA A 197 -3.58 -18.98 7.30
C ALA A 197 -2.63 -18.55 6.16
N CYS A 198 -1.32 -18.41 6.38
CA CYS A 198 -0.33 -18.02 5.36
C CYS A 198 0.80 -19.06 5.16
N LEU A 199 0.60 -20.31 5.59
CA LEU A 199 1.64 -21.35 5.48
C LEU A 199 1.73 -22.00 4.09
N MET A 200 0.78 -21.73 3.20
CA MET A 200 0.68 -22.29 1.84
C MET A 200 0.64 -23.83 1.81
N LYS A 201 0.03 -24.46 2.82
CA LYS A 201 -0.04 -25.93 2.95
C LYS A 201 -1.33 -26.52 2.41
N GLU A 202 -2.46 -26.02 2.89
CA GLU A 202 -3.78 -26.58 2.55
C GLU A 202 -4.85 -25.48 2.52
N LYS A 203 -5.89 -25.72 1.73
CA LYS A 203 -7.04 -24.82 1.63
C LYS A 203 -8.14 -25.27 2.56
N ARG A 204 -8.75 -24.32 3.27
CA ARG A 204 -9.96 -24.55 4.07
C ARG A 204 -11.03 -23.50 3.77
N SER A 205 -12.29 -23.89 3.94
CA SER A 205 -13.43 -22.97 3.85
C SER A 205 -13.62 -22.27 5.18
N VAL A 206 -13.74 -20.95 5.15
CA VAL A 206 -13.96 -20.07 6.31
C VAL A 206 -14.90 -18.93 5.94
N LEU A 207 -15.39 -18.21 6.95
CA LEU A 207 -15.99 -16.89 6.75
C LEU A 207 -14.93 -15.83 7.05
N CYS A 208 -14.70 -14.92 6.09
CA CYS A 208 -13.71 -13.85 6.21
C CYS A 208 -14.36 -12.48 5.97
N LYS A 209 -14.03 -11.50 6.79
CA LYS A 209 -14.43 -10.11 6.64
C LYS A 209 -13.19 -9.23 6.58
N THR A 210 -13.12 -8.34 5.59
CA THR A 210 -12.02 -7.39 5.42
C THR A 210 -12.38 -6.02 5.98
N THR A 211 -11.35 -5.25 6.34
CA THR A 211 -11.43 -3.83 6.68
C THR A 211 -10.68 -2.97 5.66
N GLU A 212 -10.43 -3.52 4.47
CA GLU A 212 -9.58 -2.95 3.43
C GLU A 212 -10.33 -2.73 2.13
N VAL A 213 -10.08 -1.62 1.44
CA VAL A 213 -10.44 -1.44 0.04
C VAL A 213 -9.19 -1.54 -0.81
N LEU A 214 -9.06 -2.60 -1.59
CA LEU A 214 -7.90 -2.83 -2.46
C LEU A 214 -8.32 -2.72 -3.91
N ILE A 215 -7.83 -1.71 -4.61
CA ILE A 215 -8.19 -1.39 -6.00
C ILE A 215 -7.00 -1.75 -6.88
N ALA A 216 -7.20 -2.69 -7.80
CA ALA A 216 -6.18 -3.18 -8.73
C ALA A 216 -5.98 -2.23 -9.93
N PRO A 217 -4.95 -2.45 -10.78
CA PRO A 217 -4.66 -1.59 -11.93
C PRO A 217 -5.77 -1.49 -12.97
N ASP A 218 -6.65 -2.50 -13.04
CA ASP A 218 -7.83 -2.56 -13.92
C ASP A 218 -9.11 -2.01 -13.24
N LEU A 219 -8.95 -1.30 -12.12
CA LEU A 219 -10.02 -0.68 -11.32
C LEU A 219 -11.01 -1.66 -10.68
N LYS A 220 -10.68 -2.96 -10.70
CA LYS A 220 -11.40 -3.95 -9.90
C LYS A 220 -11.02 -3.85 -8.43
N ILE A 221 -11.96 -4.20 -7.57
CA ILE A 221 -11.83 -4.14 -6.12
C ILE A 221 -11.74 -5.57 -5.57
N TYR A 222 -10.82 -5.81 -4.66
CA TYR A 222 -10.53 -7.12 -4.10
C TYR A 222 -10.70 -7.12 -2.57
N CYS A 223 -11.05 -8.28 -2.01
CA CYS A 223 -11.24 -8.45 -0.56
C CYS A 223 -9.93 -8.34 0.23
N CYS A 224 -8.83 -8.82 -0.34
CA CYS A 224 -7.56 -8.98 0.33
C CYS A 224 -6.41 -8.98 -0.68
N HIS A 225 -5.17 -8.81 -0.19
CA HIS A 225 -3.98 -8.80 -1.04
C HIS A 225 -3.80 -10.15 -1.74
N SER A 226 -4.12 -11.26 -1.05
CA SER A 226 -4.06 -12.60 -1.63
C SER A 226 -4.92 -12.73 -2.89
N ASP A 227 -6.17 -12.23 -2.86
CA ASP A 227 -7.06 -12.29 -4.01
C ASP A 227 -6.59 -11.37 -5.13
N LEU A 228 -6.08 -10.18 -4.79
CA LEU A 228 -5.55 -9.22 -5.76
C LEU A 228 -4.33 -9.80 -6.49
N TYR A 229 -3.32 -10.27 -5.75
CA TYR A 229 -2.05 -10.75 -6.31
C TYR A 229 -2.21 -12.08 -7.05
N ALA A 230 -3.09 -12.96 -6.58
CA ALA A 230 -3.44 -14.19 -7.30
C ALA A 230 -4.51 -13.99 -8.38
N GLN A 231 -4.97 -12.76 -8.64
CA GLN A 231 -6.00 -12.41 -9.63
C GLN A 231 -7.26 -13.29 -9.51
N ARG A 232 -7.75 -13.45 -8.29
CA ARG A 232 -8.99 -14.19 -8.01
C ARG A 232 -10.22 -13.32 -8.30
N ASN A 233 -11.37 -13.70 -7.76
CA ASN A 233 -12.61 -12.97 -7.99
C ASN A 233 -12.59 -11.61 -7.28
N SER A 234 -12.74 -10.54 -8.07
CA SER A 234 -13.02 -9.21 -7.54
C SER A 234 -14.42 -9.13 -6.95
N ILE A 235 -14.63 -8.24 -5.98
CA ILE A 235 -15.95 -7.93 -5.42
C ILE A 235 -16.72 -6.85 -6.18
N GLY A 236 -16.07 -6.19 -7.15
CA GLY A 236 -16.69 -5.17 -8.00
C GLY A 236 -15.65 -4.29 -8.68
N SER A 237 -16.07 -3.13 -9.15
CA SER A 237 -15.21 -2.17 -9.86
C SER A 237 -15.56 -0.73 -9.51
N LEU A 238 -14.55 0.15 -9.48
CA LEU A 238 -14.76 1.60 -9.39
C LEU A 238 -15.48 2.18 -10.60
N LEU A 239 -15.58 1.45 -11.71
CA LEU A 239 -16.29 1.88 -12.91
C LEU A 239 -17.75 1.39 -12.97
N ASP A 240 -18.17 0.47 -12.08
CA ASP A 240 -19.58 0.09 -11.99
C ASP A 240 -20.38 1.21 -11.28
N PRO A 241 -21.30 1.91 -11.96
CA PRO A 241 -22.05 3.04 -11.40
C PRO A 241 -22.85 2.73 -10.14
N ASN A 242 -23.16 1.46 -9.90
CA ASN A 242 -23.96 0.98 -8.77
C ASN A 242 -23.17 0.25 -7.69
N PHE A 243 -21.87 0.01 -7.90
CA PHE A 243 -21.04 -0.67 -6.90
C PHE A 243 -21.07 0.06 -5.56
N GLN A 244 -21.25 -0.71 -4.47
CA GLN A 244 -21.19 -0.27 -3.09
C GLN A 244 -20.42 -1.30 -2.28
N ILE A 245 -19.67 -0.83 -1.27
CA ILE A 245 -18.95 -1.70 -0.36
C ILE A 245 -19.92 -2.24 0.69
N LYS A 246 -19.93 -3.57 0.88
CA LYS A 246 -20.72 -4.23 1.92
C LYS A 246 -19.80 -4.72 3.05
N ASP A 247 -20.12 -4.33 4.27
CA ASP A 247 -19.34 -4.62 5.48
C ASP A 247 -19.76 -5.95 6.14
N GLU A 248 -19.54 -7.06 5.44
CA GLU A 248 -20.06 -8.38 5.81
C GLU A 248 -19.01 -9.50 5.71
N PHE A 249 -19.29 -10.62 6.39
CA PHE A 249 -18.50 -11.84 6.23
C PHE A 249 -18.80 -12.51 4.89
N ARG A 250 -17.76 -13.01 4.22
CA ARG A 250 -17.85 -13.70 2.94
C ARG A 250 -17.28 -15.10 3.05
N PRO A 251 -17.86 -16.09 2.37
CA PRO A 251 -17.22 -17.39 2.17
C PRO A 251 -15.86 -17.22 1.49
N CYS A 252 -14.82 -17.83 2.04
CA CYS A 252 -13.49 -17.89 1.47
C CYS A 252 -12.99 -19.34 1.49
N GLN A 253 -12.50 -19.84 0.36
CA GLN A 253 -11.95 -21.20 0.21
C GLN A 253 -10.42 -21.21 0.18
N TYR A 254 -9.78 -20.08 0.47
CA TYR A 254 -8.33 -19.89 0.34
C TYR A 254 -7.64 -19.69 1.69
N TYR A 255 -8.30 -20.01 2.81
CA TYR A 255 -7.63 -20.07 4.09
C TYR A 255 -6.42 -21.02 4.01
N GLY A 256 -5.27 -20.60 4.54
CA GLY A 256 -3.99 -21.30 4.38
C GLY A 256 -3.10 -20.72 3.27
N PHE A 257 -3.68 -19.91 2.37
CA PHE A 257 -2.99 -19.19 1.30
C PHE A 257 -3.20 -17.66 1.36
N CYS A 258 -3.55 -17.14 2.54
CA CYS A 258 -3.65 -15.69 2.77
C CYS A 258 -2.29 -15.02 2.58
N ASN A 259 -2.30 -13.75 2.15
CA ASN A 259 -1.09 -12.96 2.08
C ASN A 259 -0.69 -12.52 3.50
N PRO A 260 0.61 -12.53 3.86
CA PRO A 260 1.08 -12.08 5.18
C PRO A 260 0.62 -10.66 5.54
N CYS A 261 0.48 -9.75 4.56
CA CYS A 261 -0.04 -8.40 4.79
C CYS A 261 -1.48 -8.37 5.31
N ASP A 262 -2.30 -9.34 4.92
CA ASP A 262 -3.71 -9.41 5.31
C ASP A 262 -3.86 -9.80 6.78
N ILE A 263 -3.04 -10.75 7.25
CA ILE A 263 -3.22 -11.42 8.54
C ILE A 263 -2.22 -11.00 9.64
N LYS A 264 -1.24 -10.15 9.31
CA LYS A 264 -0.30 -9.62 10.31
C LYS A 264 -1.02 -8.83 11.40
N VAL A 265 -0.38 -8.76 12.57
CA VAL A 265 -0.74 -7.81 13.62
C VAL A 265 -0.12 -6.46 13.27
N LYS A 266 -0.95 -5.41 13.24
CA LYS A 266 -0.57 -4.04 12.89
C LYS A 266 -1.34 -3.05 13.75
N THR A 267 -0.97 -1.77 13.65
CA THR A 267 -1.80 -0.69 14.16
C THR A 267 -2.99 -0.44 13.24
N ASN A 268 -4.15 -0.14 13.83
CA ASN A 268 -5.30 0.33 13.07
C ASN A 268 -5.15 1.82 12.69
N ARG A 269 -6.13 2.39 11.98
CA ARG A 269 -6.08 3.81 11.57
C ARG A 269 -5.95 4.79 12.74
N PHE A 270 -6.46 4.41 13.91
CA PHE A 270 -6.37 5.18 15.16
C PHE A 270 -5.07 4.97 15.95
N GLN A 271 -4.08 4.27 15.36
CA GLN A 271 -2.80 3.94 15.99
C GLN A 271 -2.90 2.93 17.17
N ASN A 272 -4.00 2.20 17.30
CA ASN A 272 -4.13 1.14 18.30
C ASN A 272 -3.51 -0.15 17.76
N TYR A 273 -2.55 -0.72 18.49
CA TYR A 273 -1.91 -2.00 18.16
C TYR A 273 -2.87 -3.19 18.38
N GLY A 274 -2.62 -4.31 17.71
CA GLY A 274 -3.43 -5.54 17.84
C GLY A 274 -4.45 -5.78 16.72
N HIS A 275 -4.47 -4.93 15.69
CA HIS A 275 -5.39 -5.05 14.56
C HIS A 275 -4.85 -5.99 13.48
N SER A 276 -5.76 -6.61 12.73
CA SER A 276 -5.45 -7.37 11.52
C SER A 276 -6.44 -6.96 10.43
N SER A 277 -5.99 -6.93 9.18
CA SER A 277 -6.79 -6.42 8.05
C SER A 277 -8.09 -7.22 7.85
N VAL A 278 -8.07 -8.48 8.29
CA VAL A 278 -9.18 -9.41 8.20
C VAL A 278 -9.59 -9.97 9.57
N GLU A 279 -10.87 -10.29 9.70
CA GLU A 279 -11.41 -11.17 10.74
C GLU A 279 -11.83 -12.48 10.08
N ILE A 280 -11.34 -13.60 10.62
CA ILE A 280 -11.62 -14.94 10.11
C ILE A 280 -12.40 -15.73 11.17
N ARG A 281 -13.49 -16.37 10.74
CA ARG A 281 -14.30 -17.32 11.52
C ARG A 281 -14.22 -18.68 10.85
N LEU A 282 -13.75 -19.66 11.62
CA LEU A 282 -13.66 -21.07 11.21
C LEU A 282 -15.03 -21.73 11.18
#